data_AF-F9Q2J2-F1
#
_entry.id   AF-F9Q2J2-F1
#
_cell.length_a   1.000
_cell.length_b   1.000
_cell.length_c   1.000
_cell.angle_alpha   90.00
_cell.angle_beta   90.00
_cell.angle_gamma   90.00
#
_symmetry.space_group_name_H-M   'P 1'
#
loop_
_entity.id
_entity.type
_entity.pdbx_description
1 polymer ?
#
loop_
_entity_poly.entity_id
_entity_poly.type
_entity_poly.pdbx_seq_one_letter_code
_entity_poly.pdbx_strand_id
1 'polypeptide(L)'
;MKDLVETFQQELGRLLTPFEIEDLSKTVKEDGIKADLIKEALREAVFNGKPNWKYIQAILRNWRHEGIQSVAQVEAKRAEREANNPKQVQASADFLDAMNLWHD
;
A
#
# COMPACT_ATOMS: atom_id res chain seq x y z
N MET A 1 10.40 5.05 -9.47
CA MET A 1 9.10 5.66 -9.86
C MET A 1 8.39 4.78 -10.88
N LYS A 2 9.04 4.45 -12.01
CA LYS A 2 8.50 3.52 -13.00
C LYS A 2 8.06 2.19 -12.37
N ASP A 3 8.92 1.57 -11.57
CA ASP A 3 8.62 0.30 -10.89
C ASP A 3 7.42 0.41 -9.94
N LEU A 4 7.27 1.55 -9.25
CA LEU A 4 6.14 1.79 -8.35
C LEU A 4 4.82 1.94 -9.12
N VAL A 5 4.83 2.61 -10.28
CA VAL A 5 3.66 2.69 -11.15
C VAL A 5 3.30 1.30 -11.68
N GLU A 6 4.27 0.53 -12.14
CA GLU A 6 4.05 -0.84 -12.63
C GLU A 6 3.44 -1.72 -11.54
N THR A 7 3.94 -1.62 -10.30
CA THR A 7 3.37 -2.27 -9.10
C THR A 7 1.88 -1.98 -8.97
N PHE A 8 1.52 -0.70 -8.95
CA PHE A 8 0.15 -0.28 -8.76
C PHE A 8 -0.74 -0.79 -9.88
N GLN A 9 -0.26 -0.76 -11.12
CA GLN A 9 -1.07 -1.20 -12.25
C GLN A 9 -1.34 -2.70 -12.23
N GLN A 10 -0.35 -3.50 -11.83
CA GLN A 10 -0.50 -4.94 -11.66
C GLN A 10 -1.52 -5.25 -10.56
N GLU A 11 -1.37 -4.65 -9.38
CA GLU A 11 -2.24 -4.90 -8.23
C GLU A 11 -3.66 -4.36 -8.40
N LEU A 12 -3.81 -3.23 -9.09
CA LEU A 12 -5.13 -2.66 -9.39
C LEU A 12 -5.81 -3.36 -10.57
N GLY A 13 -5.09 -4.19 -11.34
CA GLY A 13 -5.59 -4.82 -12.57
C GLY A 13 -5.96 -3.82 -13.66
N ARG A 14 -5.39 -2.60 -13.62
CA ARG A 14 -5.67 -1.52 -14.58
C ARG A 14 -4.51 -0.54 -14.66
N LEU A 15 -4.48 0.24 -15.74
CA LEU A 15 -3.55 1.35 -15.85
C LEU A 15 -3.90 2.47 -14.86
N LEU A 16 -2.87 3.14 -14.35
CA LEU A 16 -3.04 4.38 -13.62
C LEU A 16 -3.32 5.51 -14.61
N THR A 17 -4.20 6.42 -14.23
CA THR A 17 -4.42 7.65 -14.98
C THR A 17 -3.22 8.60 -14.81
N PRO A 18 -3.01 9.54 -15.75
CA PRO A 18 -1.96 10.55 -15.61
C PRO A 18 -2.03 11.32 -14.27
N PHE A 19 -3.24 11.62 -13.80
CA PHE A 19 -3.46 12.27 -12.50
C PHE A 19 -3.03 11.40 -11.33
N GLU A 20 -3.32 10.09 -11.34
CA GLU A 20 -2.88 9.16 -10.29
C GLU A 20 -1.35 9.01 -10.28
N ILE A 21 -0.70 9.01 -11.44
CA ILE A 21 0.77 8.99 -11.56
C ILE A 21 1.37 10.28 -11.01
N GLU A 22 0.77 11.43 -11.34
CA GLU A 22 1.19 12.73 -10.82
C GLU A 22 1.05 12.78 -9.30
N ASP A 23 -0.10 12.39 -8.76
CA ASP A 23 -0.34 12.32 -7.31
C ASP A 23 0.66 11.38 -6.63
N LEU A 24 0.90 10.19 -7.18
CA LEU A 24 1.91 9.26 -6.68
C LEU A 24 3.30 9.90 -6.64
N SER A 25 3.66 10.65 -7.69
CA SER A 25 4.93 11.39 -7.72
C SER A 25 4.98 12.48 -6.66
N LYS A 26 3.89 13.20 -6.40
CA LYS A 26 3.81 14.22 -5.34
C LYS A 26 3.94 13.59 -3.96
N THR A 27 3.25 12.48 -3.70
CA THR A 27 3.35 11.74 -2.43
C THR A 27 4.81 11.32 -2.12
N VAL A 28 5.57 10.89 -3.13
CA VAL A 28 6.99 10.54 -2.94
C VAL A 28 7.88 11.77 -2.76
N LYS A 29 7.73 12.78 -3.62
CA LYS A 29 8.67 13.91 -3.69
C LYS A 29 8.35 15.04 -2.72
N GLU A 30 7.08 15.41 -2.62
CA GLU A 30 6.61 16.56 -1.84
C GLU A 30 6.31 16.17 -0.39
N ASP A 31 5.55 15.08 -0.18
CA ASP A 31 5.28 14.59 1.19
C ASP A 31 6.46 13.81 1.78
N GLY A 32 7.48 13.48 0.97
CA GLY A 32 8.67 12.75 1.41
C GLY A 32 8.37 11.32 1.85
N ILE A 33 7.24 10.74 1.43
CA ILE A 33 6.84 9.39 1.82
C ILE A 33 7.69 8.39 1.03
N LYS A 34 8.33 7.47 1.75
CA LYS A 34 9.14 6.41 1.17
C LYS A 34 8.29 5.50 0.29
N ALA A 35 8.84 5.10 -0.86
CA ALA A 35 8.16 4.21 -1.80
C ALA A 35 7.69 2.89 -1.12
N ASP A 36 8.48 2.36 -0.19
CA ASP A 36 8.13 1.14 0.55
C ASP A 36 6.87 1.33 1.39
N LEU A 37 6.70 2.49 2.03
CA LEU A 37 5.48 2.80 2.78
C LEU A 37 4.26 2.88 1.84
N ILE A 38 4.45 3.39 0.63
CA ILE A 38 3.37 3.45 -0.37
C ILE A 38 2.98 2.04 -0.84
N LYS A 39 3.96 1.15 -1.03
CA LYS A 39 3.72 -0.27 -1.31
C LYS A 39 2.96 -0.96 -0.18
N GLU A 40 3.29 -0.68 1.08
CA GLU A 40 2.53 -1.21 2.22
C GLU A 40 1.09 -0.71 2.23
N ALA A 41 0.84 0.55 1.87
CA ALA A 41 -0.52 1.08 1.79
C ALA A 41 -1.34 0.42 0.67
N LEU A 42 -0.71 0.14 -0.47
CA LEU A 42 -1.32 -0.65 -1.54
C LEU A 42 -1.66 -2.06 -1.07
N ARG A 43 -0.71 -2.72 -0.42
CA ARG A 43 -0.91 -4.06 0.15
C ARG A 43 -2.08 -4.09 1.12
N GLU A 44 -2.15 -3.13 2.03
CA GLU A 44 -3.27 -2.97 2.98
C GLU A 44 -4.61 -2.77 2.24
N ALA A 45 -4.62 -2.02 1.13
CA ALA A 45 -5.81 -1.83 0.32
C ALA A 45 -6.27 -3.13 -0.37
N VAL A 46 -5.35 -3.93 -0.89
CA VAL A 46 -5.65 -5.23 -1.50
C VAL A 46 -6.16 -6.23 -0.46
N PHE A 47 -5.49 -6.35 0.69
CA PHE A 47 -5.94 -7.21 1.80
C PHE A 47 -7.37 -6.87 2.27
N ASN A 48 -7.74 -5.59 2.27
CA ASN A 48 -9.08 -5.15 2.64
C ASN A 48 -10.11 -5.30 1.50
N GLY A 49 -9.75 -5.92 0.37
CA GLY A 49 -10.61 -6.08 -0.80
C GLY A 49 -11.00 -4.75 -1.46
N LYS A 50 -10.23 -3.68 -1.21
CA LYS A 50 -10.49 -2.32 -1.71
C LYS A 50 -9.25 -1.74 -2.41
N PRO A 51 -8.68 -2.41 -3.42
CA PRO A 51 -7.53 -1.93 -4.18
C PRO A 51 -7.96 -0.79 -5.10
N ASN A 52 -8.14 0.41 -4.55
CA ASN A 52 -8.42 1.62 -5.32
C ASN A 52 -7.61 2.80 -4.78
N TRP A 53 -7.28 3.73 -5.68
CA TRP A 53 -6.42 4.87 -5.39
C TRP A 53 -6.90 5.70 -4.20
N LYS A 54 -8.20 5.99 -4.11
CA LYS A 54 -8.78 6.79 -3.03
C LYS A 54 -8.58 6.14 -1.67
N TYR A 55 -8.71 4.81 -1.59
CA TYR A 55 -8.53 4.05 -0.37
C TYR A 55 -7.06 4.01 0.06
N ILE A 56 -6.13 3.80 -0.88
CA ILE A 56 -4.69 3.85 -0.64
C ILE A 56 -4.27 5.23 -0.09
N GLN A 57 -4.74 6.30 -0.72
CA GLN A 57 -4.52 7.67 -0.27
C GLN A 57 -5.09 7.91 1.14
N ALA A 58 -6.23 7.31 1.48
CA ALA A 58 -6.78 7.39 2.83
C ALA A 58 -5.90 6.69 3.88
N ILE A 59 -5.35 5.51 3.55
CA ILE A 59 -4.41 4.79 4.40
C ILE A 59 -3.16 5.63 4.66
N LEU A 60 -2.56 6.20 3.60
CA LEU A 60 -1.38 7.05 3.71
C LEU A 60 -1.63 8.30 4.56
N ARG A 61 -2.77 8.98 4.37
CA ARG A 61 -3.15 10.12 5.22
C ARG A 61 -3.31 9.73 6.68
N ASN A 62 -3.94 8.58 6.93
CA ASN A 62 -4.13 8.07 8.29
C ASN A 62 -2.78 7.75 8.97
N TRP A 63 -1.87 7.07 8.27
CA TRP A 63 -0.52 6.80 8.79
C TRP A 63 0.27 8.08 9.06
N ARG A 64 0.18 9.07 8.16
CA ARG A 64 0.80 10.38 8.40
C ARG A 64 0.24 11.06 9.66
N HIS A 65 -1.08 10.99 9.87
CA HIS A 65 -1.73 11.59 11.05
C HIS A 65 -1.29 10.90 12.35
N GLU A 66 -1.06 9.60 12.31
CA GLU A 66 -0.56 8.82 13.44
C GLU A 66 0.96 8.89 13.63
N GLY A 67 1.68 9.64 12.78
CA GLY A 67 3.14 9.77 12.86
C GLY A 67 3.91 8.54 12.37
N ILE A 68 3.28 7.67 11.58
CA ILE A 68 3.90 6.49 10.99
C ILE A 68 4.74 6.90 9.77
N GLN A 69 6.04 6.65 9.85
CA GLN A 69 7.04 7.06 8.85
C GLN A 69 7.94 5.91 8.37
N SER A 70 7.80 4.72 8.95
CA SER A 70 8.59 3.55 8.59
C SER A 70 7.72 2.31 8.37
N VAL A 71 8.22 1.40 7.52
CA VAL A 71 7.60 0.09 7.29
C VAL A 71 7.51 -0.72 8.59
N ALA A 72 8.54 -0.68 9.44
CA ALA A 72 8.53 -1.33 10.74
C ALA A 72 7.38 -0.87 11.66
N GLN A 73 7.01 0.42 11.61
CA GLN A 73 5.86 0.93 12.36
C GLN A 73 4.53 0.44 11.79
N VAL A 74 4.44 0.29 10.46
CA VAL A 74 3.27 -0.32 9.80
C VAL A 74 3.12 -1.78 10.20
N GLU A 75 4.21 -2.55 10.18
CA GLU A 75 4.22 -3.96 10.59
C GLU A 75 3.82 -4.13 12.05
N ALA A 76 4.37 -3.32 12.96
CA ALA A 76 3.98 -3.33 14.37
C ALA A 76 2.47 -3.08 14.54
N LYS A 77 1.94 -2.08 13.84
CA LYS A 77 0.50 -1.77 13.86
C LYS A 77 -0.35 -2.89 13.27
N ARG A 78 0.13 -3.56 12.21
CA ARG A 78 -0.54 -4.71 11.60
C ARG A 78 -0.61 -5.86 12.59
N ALA A 79 0.50 -6.19 13.24
CA ALA A 79 0.56 -7.24 14.26
C ALA A 79 -0.39 -6.96 15.44
N GLU A 80 -0.45 -5.71 15.91
CA GLU A 80 -1.41 -5.28 16.93
C GLU A 80 -2.88 -5.46 16.46
N ARG A 81 -3.19 -5.15 15.21
CA ARG A 81 -4.54 -5.35 14.66
C ARG A 81 -4.91 -6.83 14.53
N GLU A 82 -3.98 -7.66 14.07
CA GLU A 82 -4.18 -9.10 13.93
C GLU A 82 -4.41 -9.78 15.28
N ALA A 83 -3.65 -9.38 16.30
CA ALA A 83 -3.84 -9.85 17.68
C ALA A 83 -5.23 -9.49 18.24
N ASN A 84 -5.77 -8.33 17.84
CA ASN A 84 -7.06 -7.84 18.31
C ASN A 84 -8.25 -8.25 17.43
N ASN A 85 -8.05 -8.61 16.15
CA ASN A 85 -9.14 -8.91 15.21
C ASN A 85 -8.72 -9.88 14.06
N PRO A 86 -8.75 -11.20 14.28
CA PRO A 86 -8.24 -12.20 13.33
C PRO A 86 -9.07 -12.41 12.04
N LYS A 87 -10.21 -11.73 11.87
CA LYS A 87 -11.14 -11.97 10.74
C LYS A 87 -10.80 -11.23 9.44
N GLN A 88 -9.80 -10.35 9.44
CA GLN A 88 -9.52 -9.44 8.30
C GLN A 88 -8.48 -9.97 7.30
N VAL A 89 -7.83 -11.12 7.58
CA VAL A 89 -6.73 -11.65 6.76
C VAL A 89 -7.25 -12.74 5.80
N GLN A 90 -7.90 -12.33 4.72
CA GLN A 90 -8.18 -13.22 3.58
C GLN A 90 -7.71 -12.54 2.29
N ALA A 91 -6.39 -12.48 2.09
CA ALA A 91 -5.87 -12.28 0.74
C ALA A 91 -6.05 -13.56 -0.08
N SER A 92 -6.25 -13.41 -1.38
CA SER A 92 -6.17 -14.52 -2.32
C SER A 92 -4.75 -15.09 -2.37
N ALA A 93 -4.65 -16.40 -2.62
CA ALA A 93 -3.35 -17.08 -2.78
C ALA A 93 -2.51 -16.43 -3.90
N ASP A 94 -3.16 -16.04 -5.00
CA ASP A 94 -2.51 -15.35 -6.12
C ASP A 94 -1.86 -14.03 -5.70
N PHE A 95 -2.47 -13.30 -4.76
CA PHE A 95 -1.90 -12.05 -4.23
C PHE A 95 -0.69 -12.32 -3.32
N LEU A 96 -0.72 -13.39 -2.52
CA LEU A 96 0.40 -13.77 -1.65
C LEU A 96 1.62 -14.25 -2.46
N ASP A 97 1.39 -15.01 -3.53
CA ASP A 97 2.44 -15.46 -4.45
C ASP A 97 3.03 -14.30 -5.23
N ALA A 98 2.19 -13.39 -5.72
CA ALA A 98 2.65 -12.14 -6.31
C ALA A 98 3.49 -11.36 -5.31
N MET A 99 3.09 -11.27 -4.04
CA MET A 99 3.83 -10.57 -2.99
C MET A 99 5.21 -11.16 -2.67
N ASN A 100 5.34 -12.49 -2.67
CA ASN A 100 6.61 -13.16 -2.36
C ASN A 100 7.65 -12.95 -3.45
N LEU A 101 7.24 -12.77 -4.70
CA LEU A 101 8.15 -12.44 -5.81
C LEU A 101 8.83 -11.07 -5.68
N TRP A 102 8.35 -10.21 -4.77
CA TRP A 102 8.81 -8.82 -4.62
C TRP A 102 9.89 -8.65 -3.54
N HIS A 103 10.26 -9.75 -2.87
CA HIS A 103 11.24 -9.77 -1.79
C HIS A 103 12.61 -10.37 -2.18
N ASP A 104 12.77 -10.85 -3.42
CA ASP A 104 14.04 -11.32 -4.00
C ASP A 104 14.61 -10.35 -5.05
#